data_AF-W5MEN7-F1
#
_entry.id   AF-W5MEN7-F1
#
_cell.length_a   1.000
_cell.length_b   1.000
_cell.length_c   1.000
_cell.angle_alpha   90.00
_cell.angle_beta   90.00
_cell.angle_gamma   90.00
#
_symmetry.space_group_name_H-M   'P 1'
#
loop_
_entity.id
_entity.type
_entity.pdbx_description
1 polymer ?
#
loop_
_entity_poly.entity_id
_entity_poly.type
_entity_poly.pdbx_seq_one_letter_code
_entity_poly.pdbx_strand_id
1 'polypeptide(L)' 'LELPGKTLNARYSYSENELLYRDYKPPARDAIPLPKAVLYLVMAALVVVVVAYAIVGHLIKDLVHDFVDWIFGPGPDDSS' A
#
# COMPACT_ATOMS: atom_id res chain seq x y z
N LEU A 1 -20.04 58.58 -22.51
CA LEU A 1 -19.26 58.09 -23.66
C LEU A 1 -18.72 56.71 -23.31
N GLU A 2 -19.45 55.65 -23.65
CA GLU A 2 -18.94 54.28 -23.54
C GLU A 2 -18.02 54.00 -24.72
N LEU A 3 -16.77 53.68 -24.43
CA LEU A 3 -15.74 53.44 -25.44
C LEU A 3 -16.07 52.11 -26.16
N PRO A 4 -16.28 52.12 -27.50
CA PRO A 4 -16.72 50.95 -28.27
C PRO A 4 -15.69 49.80 -28.30
N GLY A 5 -14.50 50.03 -27.74
CA GLY A 5 -13.47 49.01 -27.56
C GLY A 5 -13.50 48.28 -26.22
N LYS A 6 -14.19 48.77 -25.17
CA LYS A 6 -14.04 48.17 -23.81
C LYS A 6 -14.74 46.80 -23.67
N THR A 7 -15.80 46.57 -24.43
CA THR A 7 -16.62 45.35 -24.36
C THR A 7 -16.04 44.16 -25.13
N LEU A 8 -15.29 44.41 -26.20
CA LEU A 8 -14.70 43.38 -27.05
C LEU A 8 -13.56 42.63 -26.36
N ASN A 9 -12.65 43.35 -25.71
CA ASN A 9 -11.51 42.73 -25.00
C ASN A 9 -11.95 41.91 -23.80
N ALA A 10 -12.99 42.37 -23.08
CA ALA A 10 -13.56 41.61 -21.96
C ALA A 10 -14.19 40.30 -22.44
N ARG A 11 -14.89 40.33 -23.58
CA ARG A 11 -15.51 39.13 -24.15
C ARG A 11 -14.48 38.18 -24.76
N TYR A 12 -13.38 38.69 -25.32
CA TYR A 12 -12.30 37.88 -25.86
C TYR A 12 -11.51 37.21 -24.73
N SER A 13 -11.14 37.96 -23.69
CA SER A 13 -10.47 37.42 -22.51
C SER A 13 -11.34 36.43 -21.73
N TYR A 14 -12.68 36.59 -21.74
CA TYR A 14 -13.62 35.63 -21.15
C TYR A 14 -13.85 34.37 -22.03
N SER A 15 -13.58 34.44 -23.33
CA SER A 15 -13.62 33.26 -24.19
C SER A 15 -12.31 32.48 -24.15
N GLU A 16 -11.18 33.17 -24.04
CA GLU A 16 -9.85 32.56 -23.98
C GLU A 16 -9.62 31.83 -22.65
N ASN A 17 -10.01 32.42 -21.52
CA ASN A 17 -9.93 31.74 -20.22
C ASN A 17 -10.90 30.56 -20.13
N GLU A 18 -12.11 30.60 -20.70
CA GLU A 18 -13.02 29.45 -20.75
C GLU A 18 -12.46 28.31 -21.63
N LEU A 19 -11.80 28.62 -22.74
CA LEU A 19 -11.06 27.65 -23.55
C LEU A 19 -9.88 27.06 -22.76
N LEU A 20 -9.08 27.90 -22.11
CA LEU A 20 -7.93 27.47 -21.30
C LEU A 20 -8.37 26.65 -20.06
N TYR A 21 -9.55 26.93 -19.50
CA TYR A 21 -10.16 26.13 -18.43
C TYR A 21 -10.74 24.81 -18.95
N ARG A 22 -11.23 24.76 -20.20
CA ARG A 22 -11.64 23.50 -20.86
C ARG A 22 -10.45 22.61 -21.19
N ASP A 23 -9.31 23.21 -21.51
CA ASP A 23 -8.04 22.51 -21.72
C ASP A 23 -7.31 22.15 -20.42
N TYR A 24 -7.85 22.55 -19.26
CA TYR A 24 -7.41 22.02 -17.97
C TYR A 24 -7.90 20.58 -17.82
N LYS A 25 -7.18 19.67 -18.47
CA LYS A 25 -7.20 18.25 -18.14
C LYS A 25 -6.59 18.14 -16.73
N PRO A 26 -7.38 17.82 -15.69
CA PRO A 26 -6.80 17.59 -14.38
C PRO A 26 -5.69 16.54 -14.57
N PRO A 27 -4.47 16.76 -14.05
CA PRO A 27 -3.43 15.75 -14.14
C PRO A 27 -4.06 14.48 -13.58
N ALA A 28 -4.12 13.43 -14.39
CA ALA A 28 -4.74 12.17 -14.04
C ALA A 28 -4.02 11.62 -12.80
N ARG A 29 -4.51 12.02 -11.64
CA ARG A 29 -4.00 11.66 -10.33
C ARG A 29 -4.41 10.22 -9.98
N ASP A 30 -5.06 9.51 -10.89
CA ASP A 30 -5.86 8.35 -10.53
C ASP A 30 -5.21 7.01 -10.90
N ALA A 31 -4.02 7.01 -11.52
CA ALA A 31 -3.32 5.75 -11.85
C ALA A 31 -1.95 5.57 -11.15
N ILE A 32 -1.38 6.60 -10.53
CA ILE A 32 0.00 6.59 -10.01
C ILE A 32 0.12 6.65 -8.46
N PRO A 33 -0.91 6.99 -7.66
CA PRO A 33 -0.90 6.72 -6.22
C PRO A 33 -1.11 5.23 -5.89
N LEU A 34 -1.75 4.48 -6.79
CA LEU A 34 -2.06 3.06 -6.59
C LEU A 34 -0.83 2.16 -6.40
N PRO A 35 0.24 2.24 -7.21
CA PRO A 35 1.39 1.35 -7.02
C PRO A 35 2.02 1.54 -5.63
N LYS A 36 2.04 2.75 -5.09
CA LYS A 36 2.54 2.99 -3.72
C LYS A 36 1.62 2.39 -2.66
N ALA A 37 0.31 2.60 -2.77
CA ALA A 37 -0.65 2.03 -1.83
C ALA A 37 -0.60 0.49 -1.81
N VAL A 38 -0.52 -0.15 -2.97
CA VAL A 38 -0.37 -1.60 -3.10
C VAL A 38 0.94 -2.08 -2.46
N LEU A 39 2.05 -1.39 -2.71
CA LEU A 39 3.33 -1.70 -2.06
C LEU A 39 3.25 -1.59 -0.54
N TYR A 40 2.59 -0.57 0.01
CA TYR A 40 2.37 -0.45 1.46
C TYR A 40 1.52 -1.60 2.00
N LEU A 41 0.46 -2.00 1.30
CA LEU A 41 -0.37 -3.15 1.70
C LEU A 41 0.43 -4.47 1.65
N VAL A 42 1.27 -4.66 0.63
CA VAL A 42 2.13 -5.86 0.51
C VAL A 42 3.17 -5.88 1.63
N MET A 43 3.83 -4.75 1.92
CA MET A 43 4.79 -4.66 3.03
C MET A 43 4.12 -4.89 4.37
N ALA A 44 2.94 -4.32 4.61
CA ALA A 44 2.16 -4.56 5.81
C ALA A 44 1.74 -6.04 5.92
N ALA A 45 1.26 -6.66 4.84
CA ALA A 45 0.88 -8.06 4.81
C ALA A 45 2.07 -8.98 5.09
N LEU A 46 3.24 -8.71 4.49
CA LEU A 46 4.47 -9.46 4.77
C LEU A 46 4.86 -9.38 6.23
N VAL A 47 4.82 -8.19 6.84
CA VAL A 47 5.11 -8.03 8.27
C VAL A 47 4.14 -8.85 9.11
N VAL A 48 2.84 -8.82 8.82
CA VAL A 48 1.83 -9.62 9.54
C VAL A 48 2.10 -11.11 9.39
N VAL A 49 2.42 -11.58 8.18
CA VAL A 49 2.75 -12.99 7.93
C VAL A 49 4.00 -13.40 8.69
N VAL A 50 5.05 -12.57 8.70
CA VAL A 50 6.29 -12.86 9.45
C VAL A 50 6.03 -12.91 10.94
N VAL A 51 5.26 -11.96 11.50
CA VAL A 51 4.92 -11.95 12.94
C VAL A 51 4.04 -13.14 13.30
N ALA A 52 3.00 -13.42 12.51
CA ALA A 52 2.15 -14.58 12.71
C ALA A 52 2.93 -15.89 12.59
N TYR A 53 3.86 -15.99 11.64
CA TYR A 53 4.75 -17.13 11.47
C TYR A 53 5.80 -17.22 12.58
N ALA A 54 6.26 -16.10 13.15
CA ALA A 54 7.13 -16.15 14.31
C ALA A 54 6.38 -16.71 15.52
N ILE A 55 5.13 -16.29 15.74
CA ILE A 55 4.30 -16.83 16.83
C ILE A 55 4.00 -18.32 16.58
N VAL A 56 3.45 -18.67 15.42
CA VAL A 56 3.01 -20.03 15.09
C VAL A 56 4.17 -20.96 14.83
N GLY A 57 5.17 -20.52 14.07
CA GLY A 57 6.35 -21.31 13.70
C GLY A 57 7.26 -21.58 14.88
N HIS A 58 7.40 -20.64 15.82
CA HIS A 58 8.09 -20.92 17.09
C HIS A 58 7.29 -21.93 17.92
N LEU A 59 5.95 -21.79 18.00
CA LEU A 59 5.08 -22.76 18.69
C LEU A 59 5.13 -24.16 18.07
N ILE A 60 5.10 -24.28 16.74
CA ILE A 60 5.18 -25.56 16.03
C ILE A 60 6.56 -26.16 16.22
N LYS A 61 7.62 -25.36 16.16
CA LYS A 61 8.99 -25.85 16.33
C LYS A 61 9.23 -26.34 17.75
N ASP A 62 8.73 -25.62 18.76
CA ASP A 62 8.75 -26.06 20.16
C ASP A 62 7.92 -27.34 20.34
N LEU A 63 6.71 -27.39 19.77
CA LEU A 63 5.84 -28.56 19.85
C LEU A 63 6.44 -29.79 19.14
N VAL A 64 7.08 -29.62 17.98
CA VAL A 64 7.77 -30.70 17.25
C VAL A 64 9.00 -31.14 18.02
N HIS A 65 9.75 -30.23 18.64
CA HIS A 65 10.90 -30.60 19.45
C HIS A 65 10.46 -31.40 20.68
N ASP A 66 9.43 -30.94 21.39
CA ASP A 66 8.80 -31.66 22.51
C ASP A 66 8.21 -33.01 22.05
N PHE A 67 7.62 -33.07 20.85
CA PHE A 67 7.11 -34.32 20.27
C PHE A 67 8.24 -35.26 19.86
N VAL A 68 9.34 -34.76 19.30
CA VAL A 68 10.51 -35.56 18.95
C VAL A 68 11.14 -36.08 20.22
N ASP A 69 11.33 -35.26 21.25
CA ASP A 69 11.86 -35.72 22.54
C ASP A 69 10.90 -36.68 23.24
N TRP A 70 9.58 -36.54 23.06
CA TRP A 70 8.59 -37.47 23.61
C TRP A 70 8.45 -38.78 22.81
N ILE A 71 8.59 -38.74 21.47
CA ILE A 71 8.42 -39.91 20.61
C ILE A 71 9.75 -40.65 20.35
N PHE A 72 10.88 -39.96 20.49
CA PHE A 72 12.24 -40.51 20.41
C PHE A 72 12.96 -40.61 21.77
N GLY A 73 12.42 -40.07 22.87
CA GLY A 73 12.91 -40.31 24.24
C GLY A 73 11.92 -41.21 25.01
N PRO A 74 12.36 -42.28 25.70
CA PRO A 74 13.57 -42.35 26.53
C PRO A 74 14.68 -43.20 25.90
N GLY A 75 15.93 -42.75 26.01
CA GLY A 75 17.08 -43.67 26.00
C GLY A 75 17.02 -44.52 27.28
N PRO A 76 16.90 -45.86 27.19
CA PRO A 76 16.82 -46.72 28.35
C PRO A 76 18.23 -47.17 28.78
N ASP A 77 18.98 -46.29 29.44
CA ASP A 77 20.31 -46.60 30.02
C ASP A 77 20.90 -45.28 30.58
N ASP A 78 21.33 -45.14 31.84
CA ASP A 78 21.85 -46.14 32.77
C ASP A 78 21.58 -45.76 34.24
N SER A 79 21.24 -46.81 34.99
CA SER A 79 21.44 -46.94 36.42
C SER A 79 22.86 -46.59 36.87
N SER A 80 22.98 -45.74 37.89
CA SER A 80 24.08 -45.77 38.87
C SER A 80 23.60 -45.26 40.22
#